data_AF-A0A150GMV4-F1
#
_entry.id   AF-A0A150GMV4-F1
#
_cell.length_a   1.000
_cell.length_b   1.000
_cell.length_c   1.000
_cell.angle_alpha   90.00
_cell.angle_beta   90.00
_cell.angle_gamma   90.00
#
_symmetry.space_group_name_H-M   'P 1'
#
loop_
_entity.id
_entity.type
_entity.pdbx_description
1 polymer ?
#
loop_
_entity_poly.entity_id
_entity_poly.type
_entity_poly.pdbx_seq_one_letter_code
_entity_poly.pdbx_strand_id
1 'polypeptide(L)'
;MATRAVYLVLYRSLDDSRLDHLADYMNRIQALAPGAPMVLVGTHAGESMAERGGSIFRPRRPPASLASAFPSLYREPLFVSSKTGSGIEQLKEVVLQLALKLDGVGDLLPESFVKLRRAVQAEQERFPPGTEPVVALSQFQQLAARVGVTDPSLLQAFTLLLTDFGDVLHFEHVPGLEDAMVLRPQWLADVMSNVITVNGAKLRVMMKPEDDPAGCNDLGRVAKSGLLQLLAEASPKHAEGLLALLENFSMMHSIDKNTALVPPLLPDMSAARSMQIIFEAAAQSTNVLGWRCWAADYEYSYVPDALLCRLLCRVFALPDLEVLEAWRFGAVMRRNGHLVMIAEIRGVDRKRVRVWVFGPKPENLGCLVSTKLRDLLAEAFPGVKLEDISYGCPHCILSHQKQQPGVFKAKVLQKKAAKREEVKRHV
;
A
#
# COMPACT_ATOMS: atom_id res chain seq x y z
N MET A 1 8.63 1.73 2.72
CA MET A 1 9.52 2.75 2.10
C MET A 1 10.53 3.17 3.15
N ALA A 2 11.77 3.44 2.74
CA ALA A 2 12.83 3.80 3.69
C ALA A 2 12.70 5.27 4.12
N THR A 3 12.76 5.52 5.43
CA THR A 3 12.78 6.89 5.99
C THR A 3 14.10 7.60 5.70
N ARG A 4 15.19 6.84 5.53
CA ARG A 4 16.54 7.32 5.17
C ARG A 4 16.78 7.24 3.65
N ALA A 5 15.95 7.94 2.88
CA ALA A 5 16.08 7.97 1.42
C ALA A 5 15.82 9.35 0.85
N VAL A 6 16.48 9.66 -0.27
CA VAL A 6 16.15 10.81 -1.12
C VAL A 6 15.25 10.32 -2.25
N TYR A 7 14.08 10.94 -2.39
CA TYR A 7 13.10 10.56 -3.40
C TYR A 7 13.20 11.46 -4.62
N LEU A 8 13.35 10.85 -5.80
CA LEU A 8 13.30 11.57 -7.08
C LEU A 8 11.93 11.40 -7.73
N VAL A 9 11.22 12.50 -7.91
CA VAL A 9 9.94 12.53 -8.63
C VAL A 9 10.23 12.97 -10.06
N LEU A 10 10.19 12.01 -10.98
CA LEU A 10 10.54 12.24 -12.39
C LEU A 10 9.30 12.60 -13.20
N TYR A 11 9.42 13.60 -14.06
CA TYR A 11 8.41 13.93 -15.07
C TYR A 11 9.08 14.24 -16.40
N ARG A 12 8.32 14.17 -17.50
CA ARG A 12 8.82 14.60 -18.81
C ARG A 12 8.64 16.10 -18.92
N SER A 13 9.73 16.87 -19.04
CA SER A 13 9.66 18.33 -19.10
C SER A 13 9.01 18.87 -20.38
N LEU A 14 8.79 18.00 -21.36
CA LEU A 14 8.17 18.27 -22.67
C LEU A 14 6.66 17.98 -22.69
N ASP A 15 6.10 17.34 -21.64
CA ASP A 15 4.73 16.86 -21.61
C ASP A 15 3.97 17.44 -20.41
N ASP A 16 2.94 18.22 -20.71
CA ASP A 16 2.11 18.92 -19.73
C ASP A 16 0.96 18.06 -19.19
N SER A 17 0.63 16.96 -19.87
CA SER A 17 -0.58 16.18 -19.61
C SER A 17 -0.61 15.51 -18.24
N ARG A 18 0.55 15.40 -17.57
CA ARG A 18 0.69 14.67 -16.29
C ARG A 18 1.23 15.51 -15.14
N LEU A 19 1.36 16.83 -15.31
CA LEU A 19 1.86 17.70 -14.24
C LEU A 19 0.93 17.69 -13.01
N ASP A 20 -0.37 17.57 -13.23
CA ASP A 20 -1.36 17.52 -12.15
C ASP A 20 -1.26 16.24 -11.30
N HIS A 21 -0.70 15.16 -11.86
CA HIS A 21 -0.46 13.90 -11.14
C HIS A 21 0.79 13.93 -10.25
N LEU A 22 1.65 14.94 -10.36
CA LEU A 22 2.87 15.01 -9.54
C LEU A 22 2.53 15.08 -8.04
N ALA A 23 1.45 15.78 -7.69
CA ALA A 23 0.95 15.85 -6.33
C ALA A 23 0.57 14.45 -5.80
N ASP A 24 0.00 13.57 -6.62
CA ASP A 24 -0.33 12.21 -6.21
C ASP A 24 0.92 11.38 -5.88
N TYR A 25 1.99 11.50 -6.67
CA TYR A 25 3.26 10.80 -6.37
C TYR A 25 3.92 11.33 -5.09
N MET A 26 3.93 12.64 -4.89
CA MET A 26 4.46 13.24 -3.66
C MET A 26 3.63 12.88 -2.44
N ASN A 27 2.30 12.83 -2.56
CA ASN A 27 1.43 12.35 -1.50
C ASN A 27 1.69 10.88 -1.14
N ARG A 28 2.02 10.01 -2.12
CA ARG A 28 2.44 8.62 -1.86
C ARG A 28 3.72 8.57 -1.03
N ILE A 29 4.71 9.38 -1.40
CA ILE A 29 5.98 9.46 -0.66
C ILE A 29 5.69 9.97 0.76
N GLN A 30 4.96 11.08 0.91
CA GLN A 30 4.61 11.64 2.21
C GLN A 30 3.85 10.65 3.09
N ALA A 31 2.93 9.86 2.52
CA ALA A 31 2.17 8.85 3.25
C ALA A 31 3.04 7.73 3.83
N LEU A 32 4.09 7.33 3.10
CA LEU A 32 4.94 6.17 3.42
C LEU A 32 6.26 6.54 4.12
N ALA A 33 6.80 7.71 3.84
CA ALA A 33 8.07 8.23 4.35
C ALA A 33 7.90 9.75 4.65
N PRO A 34 7.11 10.10 5.67
CA PRO A 34 6.82 11.50 5.98
C PRO A 34 8.10 12.27 6.31
N GLY A 35 8.26 13.44 5.68
CA GLY A 35 9.43 14.30 5.88
C GLY A 35 10.66 13.91 5.07
N ALA A 36 10.63 12.80 4.32
CA ALA A 36 11.73 12.43 3.44
C ALA A 36 11.99 13.52 2.39
N PRO A 37 13.27 13.85 2.10
CA PRO A 37 13.62 14.83 1.09
C PRO A 37 13.20 14.36 -0.30
N MET A 38 12.54 15.24 -1.04
CA MET A 38 12.09 14.99 -2.40
C MET A 38 12.76 15.96 -3.37
N VAL A 39 13.10 15.50 -4.57
CA VAL A 39 13.59 16.35 -5.66
C VAL A 39 12.73 16.10 -6.88
N LEU A 40 12.23 17.19 -7.46
CA LEU A 40 11.50 17.11 -8.71
C LEU A 40 12.45 17.24 -9.89
N VAL A 41 12.38 16.29 -10.82
CA VAL A 41 13.32 16.18 -11.93
C VAL A 41 12.55 16.12 -13.26
N GLY A 42 12.65 17.21 -14.03
CA GLY A 42 12.17 17.27 -15.40
C GLY A 42 13.17 16.61 -16.34
N THR A 43 12.85 15.39 -16.79
CA THR A 43 13.62 14.62 -17.76
C THR A 43 13.39 15.11 -19.19
N HIS A 44 14.31 14.77 -20.11
CA HIS A 44 14.28 15.19 -21.52
C HIS A 44 14.43 16.71 -21.70
N ALA A 45 15.05 17.39 -20.74
CA ALA A 45 15.24 18.82 -20.78
C ALA A 45 16.19 19.23 -21.92
N GLY A 46 15.75 20.15 -22.77
CA GLY A 46 16.51 20.53 -23.96
C GLY A 46 16.46 19.49 -25.09
N GLU A 47 15.71 18.39 -24.92
CA GLU A 47 15.46 17.41 -25.98
C GLU A 47 14.28 17.86 -26.87
N SER A 48 14.37 19.04 -27.49
CA SER A 48 13.77 19.24 -28.82
C SER A 48 14.24 20.53 -29.50
N MET A 49 14.77 20.39 -30.73
CA MET A 49 14.57 21.24 -31.93
C MET A 49 15.65 21.09 -33.03
N ALA A 50 16.51 20.05 -33.03
CA ALA A 50 17.27 19.73 -34.26
C ALA A 50 16.36 19.23 -35.42
N GLU A 51 15.17 18.70 -35.11
CA GLU A 51 14.25 18.12 -36.10
C GLU A 51 13.02 18.98 -36.46
N ARG A 52 12.77 20.10 -35.76
CA ARG A 52 11.54 20.91 -35.95
C ARG A 52 11.72 22.44 -36.04
N GLY A 53 12.97 22.94 -36.14
CA GLY A 53 13.25 24.31 -36.59
C GLY A 53 12.62 25.46 -35.76
N GLY A 54 12.38 25.28 -34.47
CA GLY A 54 11.73 26.26 -33.60
C GLY A 54 12.62 26.79 -32.45
N SER A 55 12.26 27.97 -31.93
CA SER A 55 13.00 28.76 -30.93
C SER A 55 13.38 28.02 -29.63
N ILE A 56 14.38 28.55 -28.92
CA ILE A 56 14.90 28.15 -27.59
C ILE A 56 13.80 27.56 -26.68
N PHE A 57 13.84 26.24 -26.49
CA PHE A 57 12.92 25.53 -25.60
C PHE A 57 13.22 25.86 -24.13
N ARG A 58 12.22 26.39 -23.40
CA ARG A 58 12.29 26.57 -21.94
C ARG A 58 11.48 25.46 -21.28
N PRO A 59 12.10 24.62 -20.43
CA PRO A 59 11.39 23.53 -19.78
C PRO A 59 10.29 24.09 -18.85
N ARG A 60 9.10 23.47 -18.89
CA ARG A 60 7.97 23.98 -18.12
C ARG A 60 8.18 23.70 -16.63
N ARG A 61 8.05 24.77 -15.84
CA ARG A 61 8.16 24.68 -14.39
C ARG A 61 6.85 24.14 -13.79
N PRO A 62 6.94 23.31 -12.75
CA PRO A 62 5.77 22.81 -12.03
C PRO A 62 5.04 23.95 -11.31
N PRO A 63 3.78 23.75 -10.92
CA PRO A 63 3.04 24.71 -10.11
C PRO A 63 3.79 25.07 -8.82
N ALA A 64 3.89 26.38 -8.54
CA ALA A 64 4.52 26.87 -7.30
C ALA A 64 3.80 26.39 -6.02
N SER A 65 2.51 26.04 -6.13
CA SER A 65 1.71 25.47 -5.06
C SER A 65 2.28 24.15 -4.50
N LEU A 66 3.05 23.40 -5.30
CA LEU A 66 3.67 22.15 -4.85
C LEU A 66 4.72 22.42 -3.76
N ALA A 67 5.51 23.48 -3.87
CA ALA A 67 6.49 23.84 -2.85
C ALA A 67 5.83 24.21 -1.52
N SER A 68 4.65 24.85 -1.56
CA SER A 68 3.87 25.13 -0.34
C SER A 68 3.18 23.89 0.24
N ALA A 69 2.76 22.96 -0.61
CA ALA A 69 2.08 21.72 -0.18
C ALA A 69 3.06 20.68 0.41
N PHE A 70 4.31 20.69 -0.05
CA PHE A 70 5.33 19.69 0.32
C PHE A 70 6.59 20.38 0.87
N PRO A 71 6.69 20.64 2.19
CA PRO A 71 7.84 21.33 2.78
C PRO A 71 9.19 20.61 2.63
N SER A 72 9.19 19.28 2.46
CA SER A 72 10.41 18.50 2.22
C SER A 72 10.84 18.46 0.75
N LEU A 73 10.11 19.14 -0.15
CA LEU A 73 10.47 19.29 -1.54
C LEU A 73 11.63 20.28 -1.68
N TYR A 74 12.69 19.84 -2.37
CA TYR A 74 13.79 20.71 -2.76
C TYR A 74 13.27 21.88 -3.60
N ARG A 75 13.65 23.11 -3.22
CA ARG A 75 12.99 24.35 -3.66
C ARG A 75 12.96 24.54 -5.17
N GLU A 76 14.00 24.10 -5.88
CA GLU A 76 14.12 24.32 -7.31
C GLU A 76 13.99 23.00 -8.09
N PRO A 77 13.09 22.92 -9.09
CA PRO A 77 13.04 21.76 -9.96
C PRO A 77 14.32 21.67 -10.78
N LEU A 78 14.87 20.46 -10.89
CA LEU A 78 16.04 20.18 -11.70
C LEU A 78 15.61 19.68 -13.08
N PHE A 79 16.38 20.03 -14.10
CA PHE A 79 16.09 19.68 -15.48
C PHE A 79 17.26 18.92 -16.06
N VAL A 80 17.01 17.72 -16.56
CA VAL A 80 18.06 16.80 -17.00
C VAL A 80 17.77 16.19 -18.37
N SER A 81 18.82 15.88 -19.11
CA SER A 81 18.76 15.09 -20.34
C SER A 81 19.81 14.00 -20.29
N SER A 82 19.36 12.75 -20.33
CA SER A 82 20.26 11.59 -20.42
C SER A 82 20.95 11.53 -21.78
N LYS A 83 20.37 12.12 -22.84
CA LYS A 83 20.96 12.17 -24.18
C LYS A 83 22.15 13.12 -24.26
N THR A 84 22.06 14.28 -23.63
CA THR A 84 23.12 15.33 -23.70
C THR A 84 24.02 15.36 -22.48
N GLY A 85 23.63 14.67 -21.38
CA GLY A 85 24.28 14.78 -20.07
C GLY A 85 23.95 16.07 -19.32
N SER A 86 23.15 16.97 -19.91
CA SER A 86 22.81 18.25 -19.30
C SER A 86 22.08 18.06 -17.96
N GLY A 87 22.47 18.85 -16.95
CA GLY A 87 21.87 18.85 -15.61
C GLY A 87 22.20 17.64 -14.73
N ILE A 88 22.88 16.61 -15.24
CA ILE A 88 23.16 15.38 -14.49
C ILE A 88 24.15 15.62 -13.34
N GLU A 89 25.21 16.41 -13.56
CA GLU A 89 26.16 16.73 -12.48
C GLU A 89 25.51 17.57 -11.37
N GLN A 90 24.67 18.54 -11.73
CA GLN A 90 23.88 19.30 -10.76
C GLN A 90 22.92 18.39 -9.98
N LEU A 91 22.27 17.43 -10.64
CA LEU A 91 21.42 16.45 -9.97
C LEU A 91 22.22 15.60 -8.97
N LYS A 92 23.42 15.12 -9.34
CA LYS A 92 24.29 14.37 -8.43
C LYS A 92 24.68 15.20 -7.21
N GLU A 93 25.06 16.46 -7.42
CA GLU A 93 25.42 17.36 -6.32
C GLU A 93 24.26 17.58 -5.36
N VAL A 94 23.06 17.90 -5.87
CA VAL A 94 21.87 18.12 -5.05
C VAL A 94 21.48 16.84 -4.29
N VAL A 95 21.50 15.68 -4.96
CA VAL A 95 21.21 14.40 -4.32
C VAL A 95 22.23 14.10 -3.21
N LEU A 96 23.52 14.33 -3.45
CA LEU A 96 24.56 14.15 -2.44
C LEU A 96 24.35 15.10 -1.26
N GLN A 97 24.08 16.39 -1.51
CA GLN A 97 23.82 17.38 -0.46
C GLN A 97 22.61 17.02 0.40
N LEU A 98 21.56 16.45 -0.19
CA LEU A 98 20.37 15.98 0.55
C LEU A 98 20.67 14.68 1.31
N ALA A 99 21.37 13.73 0.67
CA ALA A 99 21.77 12.49 1.30
C ALA A 99 22.66 12.71 2.53
N LEU A 100 23.62 13.64 2.45
CA LEU A 100 24.49 14.03 3.58
C LEU A 100 23.74 14.64 4.77
N LYS A 101 22.48 15.09 4.58
CA LYS A 101 21.62 15.62 5.63
C LYS A 101 20.67 14.58 6.22
N LEU A 102 20.64 13.36 5.68
CA LEU A 102 19.80 12.30 6.21
C LEU A 102 20.34 11.83 7.57
N ASP A 103 19.41 11.52 8.48
CA ASP A 103 19.75 10.99 9.79
C ASP A 103 20.55 9.68 9.66
N GLY A 104 21.63 9.60 10.43
CA GLY A 104 22.54 8.45 10.45
C GLY A 104 23.70 8.55 9.45
N VAL A 105 23.73 9.57 8.59
CA VAL A 105 24.89 9.82 7.72
C VAL A 105 25.99 10.52 8.53
N GLY A 106 27.17 9.91 8.57
CA GLY A 106 28.31 10.36 9.39
C GLY A 106 28.47 9.57 10.70
N ASP A 107 27.51 8.72 11.05
CA ASP A 107 27.61 7.83 12.20
C ASP A 107 28.78 6.86 12.04
N LEU A 108 29.53 6.66 13.13
CA LEU A 108 30.61 5.69 13.16
C LEU A 108 30.04 4.28 13.24
N LEU A 109 30.35 3.48 12.23
CA LEU A 109 29.98 2.06 12.19
C LEU A 109 31.15 1.21 12.71
N PRO A 110 30.88 0.15 13.49
CA PRO A 110 31.92 -0.80 13.89
C PRO A 110 32.64 -1.40 12.68
N GLU A 111 33.95 -1.55 12.76
CA GLU A 111 34.74 -2.13 11.67
C GLU A 111 34.26 -3.55 11.30
N SER A 112 33.85 -4.34 12.30
CA SER A 112 33.27 -5.67 12.11
C SER A 112 31.97 -5.64 11.30
N PHE A 113 31.13 -4.62 11.48
CA PHE A 113 29.92 -4.43 10.66
C PHE A 113 30.30 -4.11 9.21
N VAL A 114 31.25 -3.20 8.99
CA VAL A 114 31.70 -2.84 7.63
C VAL A 114 32.27 -4.06 6.91
N LYS A 115 33.05 -4.90 7.61
CA LYS A 115 33.57 -6.17 7.07
C LYS A 115 32.43 -7.14 6.72
N LEU A 116 31.44 -7.30 7.60
CA LEU A 116 30.27 -8.13 7.35
C LEU A 116 29.49 -7.65 6.12
N ARG A 117 29.18 -6.36 6.04
CA ARG A 117 28.46 -5.77 4.90
C ARG A 117 29.17 -6.01 3.58
N ARG A 118 30.50 -5.84 3.54
CA ARG A 118 31.32 -6.15 2.35
C ARG A 118 31.29 -7.64 2.00
N ALA A 119 31.34 -8.52 3.01
CA ALA A 119 31.24 -9.96 2.80
C ALA A 119 29.88 -10.36 2.23
N VAL A 120 28.79 -9.74 2.70
CA VAL A 120 27.43 -9.91 2.15
C VAL A 120 27.38 -9.45 0.69
N GLN A 121 27.91 -8.27 0.38
CA GLN A 121 27.96 -7.76 -1.00
C GLN A 121 28.75 -8.68 -1.93
N ALA A 122 29.91 -9.17 -1.50
CA ALA A 122 30.70 -10.14 -2.27
C ALA A 122 29.96 -11.47 -2.47
N GLU A 123 29.17 -11.92 -1.48
CA GLU A 123 28.34 -13.11 -1.64
C GLU A 123 27.17 -12.86 -2.62
N GLN A 124 26.55 -11.67 -2.59
CA GLN A 124 25.49 -11.27 -3.55
C GLN A 124 25.98 -11.31 -5.01
N GLU A 125 27.23 -10.94 -5.27
CA GLU A 125 27.85 -10.94 -6.61
C GLU A 125 28.06 -12.35 -7.17
N ARG A 126 28.10 -13.38 -6.32
CA ARG A 126 28.20 -14.78 -6.76
C ARG A 126 26.92 -15.31 -7.40
N PHE A 127 25.78 -14.68 -7.12
CA PHE A 127 24.49 -15.04 -7.68
C PHE A 127 24.29 -14.35 -9.04
N PRO A 128 24.20 -15.13 -10.15
CA PRO A 128 23.93 -14.55 -11.46
C PRO A 128 22.63 -13.71 -11.47
N PRO A 129 22.53 -12.69 -12.33
CA PRO A 129 21.28 -11.95 -12.52
C PRO A 129 20.12 -12.90 -12.84
N GLY A 130 18.96 -12.68 -12.20
CA GLY A 130 17.76 -13.51 -12.40
C GLY A 130 17.73 -14.83 -11.62
N THR A 131 18.77 -15.17 -10.86
CA THR A 131 18.76 -16.33 -9.94
C THR A 131 18.23 -15.96 -8.56
N GLU A 132 17.78 -16.96 -7.81
CA GLU A 132 17.38 -16.83 -6.41
C GLU A 132 18.60 -16.52 -5.52
N PRO A 133 18.70 -15.32 -4.93
CA PRO A 133 19.81 -14.90 -4.10
C PRO A 133 19.47 -15.13 -2.62
N VAL A 134 19.14 -16.37 -2.28
CA VAL A 134 18.73 -16.77 -0.92
C VAL A 134 19.72 -17.80 -0.38
N VAL A 135 20.21 -17.57 0.84
CA VAL A 135 21.09 -18.50 1.56
C VAL A 135 20.42 -18.99 2.83
N ALA A 136 20.86 -20.13 3.35
CA ALA A 136 20.41 -20.57 4.65
C ALA A 136 20.95 -19.64 5.76
N LEU A 137 20.20 -19.48 6.84
CA LEU A 137 20.61 -18.67 8.00
C LEU A 137 21.96 -19.13 8.56
N SER A 138 22.21 -20.45 8.57
CA SER A 138 23.49 -21.03 8.98
C SER A 138 24.66 -20.61 8.09
N GLN A 139 24.44 -20.45 6.78
CA GLN A 139 25.46 -19.96 5.85
C GLN A 139 25.76 -18.48 6.09
N PHE A 140 24.74 -17.68 6.40
CA PHE A 140 24.91 -16.28 6.80
C PHE A 140 25.67 -16.15 8.13
N GLN A 141 25.35 -16.99 9.12
CA GLN A 141 26.10 -17.05 10.39
C GLN A 141 27.57 -17.42 10.18
N GLN A 142 27.86 -18.36 9.28
CA GLN A 142 29.24 -18.72 8.92
C GLN A 142 29.96 -17.57 8.18
N LEU A 143 29.27 -16.82 7.34
CA LEU A 143 29.80 -15.60 6.72
C LEU A 143 30.17 -14.56 7.79
N ALA A 144 29.30 -14.35 8.77
CA ALA A 144 29.53 -13.45 9.90
C ALA A 144 30.71 -13.90 10.79
N ALA A 145 30.79 -15.18 11.12
CA ALA A 145 31.88 -15.72 11.92
C ALA A 145 33.26 -15.53 11.25
N ARG A 146 33.34 -15.67 9.91
CA ARG A 146 34.58 -15.46 9.14
C ARG A 146 35.13 -14.04 9.23
N VAL A 147 34.27 -13.05 9.48
CA VAL A 147 34.68 -11.64 9.64
C VAL A 147 34.76 -11.21 11.11
N GLY A 148 34.69 -12.16 12.05
CA GLY A 148 34.84 -11.90 13.48
C GLY A 148 33.54 -11.51 14.20
N VAL A 149 32.37 -11.74 13.59
CA VAL A 149 31.07 -11.53 14.22
C VAL A 149 30.51 -12.89 14.66
N THR A 150 30.84 -13.28 15.88
CA THR A 150 30.42 -14.57 16.48
C THR A 150 29.40 -14.42 17.60
N ASP A 151 29.30 -13.24 18.22
CA ASP A 151 28.30 -12.96 19.25
C ASP A 151 26.89 -12.90 18.64
N PRO A 152 25.92 -13.70 19.12
CA PRO A 152 24.57 -13.75 18.55
C PRO A 152 23.80 -12.42 18.65
N SER A 153 23.96 -11.68 19.75
CA SER A 153 23.25 -10.41 19.96
C SER A 153 23.78 -9.33 19.01
N LEU A 154 25.10 -9.31 18.82
CA LEU A 154 25.78 -8.45 17.86
C LEU A 154 25.37 -8.79 16.43
N LEU A 155 25.32 -10.08 16.09
CA LEU A 155 24.87 -10.52 14.77
C LEU A 155 23.42 -10.08 14.51
N GLN A 156 22.52 -10.25 15.49
CA GLN A 156 21.14 -9.78 15.37
C GLN A 156 21.07 -8.27 15.13
N ALA A 157 21.81 -7.47 15.90
CA ALA A 157 21.87 -6.03 15.71
C ALA A 157 22.42 -5.63 14.32
N PHE A 158 23.44 -6.34 13.83
CA PHE A 158 23.99 -6.10 12.49
C PHE A 158 23.04 -6.54 11.38
N THR A 159 22.30 -7.64 11.55
CA THR A 159 21.27 -8.07 10.60
C THR A 159 20.17 -7.01 10.48
N LEU A 160 19.68 -6.47 11.60
CA LEU A 160 18.71 -5.37 11.58
C LEU A 160 19.25 -4.15 10.82
N LEU A 161 20.51 -3.78 11.06
CA LEU A 161 21.13 -2.65 10.36
C LEU A 161 21.33 -2.91 8.86
N LEU A 162 21.69 -4.13 8.46
CA LEU A 162 21.75 -4.54 7.05
C LEU A 162 20.36 -4.49 6.40
N THR A 163 19.32 -4.89 7.13
CA THR A 163 17.93 -4.79 6.66
C THR A 163 17.50 -3.34 6.50
N ASP A 164 17.84 -2.46 7.44
CA ASP A 164 17.57 -1.02 7.32
C ASP A 164 18.28 -0.38 6.13
N PHE A 165 19.49 -0.85 5.79
CA PHE A 165 20.21 -0.44 4.58
C PHE A 165 19.73 -1.10 3.30
N GLY A 166 18.81 -2.08 3.38
CA GLY A 166 18.30 -2.81 2.24
C GLY A 166 19.32 -3.79 1.64
N ASP A 167 20.32 -4.22 2.42
CA ASP A 167 21.31 -5.21 1.98
C ASP A 167 20.74 -6.63 2.08
N VAL A 168 19.95 -6.95 3.12
CA VAL A 168 19.36 -8.30 3.33
C VAL A 168 17.95 -8.24 3.92
N LEU A 169 17.17 -9.30 3.75
CA LEU A 169 15.91 -9.52 4.45
C LEU A 169 15.88 -10.92 5.09
N HIS A 170 15.36 -10.99 6.31
CA HIS A 170 15.12 -12.23 7.03
C HIS A 170 13.72 -12.21 7.64
N PHE A 171 12.99 -13.31 7.51
CA PHE A 171 11.60 -13.44 7.95
C PHE A 171 11.47 -14.55 8.99
N GLU A 172 11.99 -14.30 10.19
CA GLU A 172 12.03 -15.28 11.30
C GLU A 172 10.64 -15.85 11.67
N HIS A 173 9.57 -15.07 11.48
CA HIS A 173 8.22 -15.43 11.88
C HIS A 173 7.31 -15.87 10.71
N VAL A 174 7.88 -16.08 9.52
CA VAL A 174 7.09 -16.49 8.34
C VAL A 174 7.33 -17.99 8.07
N PRO A 175 6.28 -18.83 8.17
CA PRO A 175 6.40 -20.25 7.93
C PRO A 175 6.98 -20.57 6.56
N GLY A 176 8.01 -21.42 6.51
CA GLY A 176 8.72 -21.80 5.29
C GLY A 176 9.85 -20.84 4.86
N LEU A 177 10.07 -19.74 5.58
CA LEU A 177 11.17 -18.77 5.36
C LEU A 177 12.02 -18.52 6.61
N GLU A 178 11.81 -19.24 7.70
CA GLU A 178 12.49 -19.02 8.98
C GLU A 178 14.01 -19.15 8.86
N ASP A 179 14.47 -20.09 8.03
CA ASP A 179 15.89 -20.33 7.74
C ASP A 179 16.38 -19.60 6.48
N ALA A 180 15.54 -18.82 5.81
CA ALA A 180 15.87 -18.17 4.54
C ALA A 180 16.36 -16.74 4.74
N MET A 181 17.62 -16.49 4.38
CA MET A 181 18.23 -15.16 4.34
C MET A 181 18.25 -14.67 2.89
N VAL A 182 17.40 -13.68 2.58
CA VAL A 182 17.32 -13.08 1.25
C VAL A 182 18.43 -12.04 1.11
N LEU A 183 19.44 -12.34 0.31
CA LEU A 183 20.59 -11.46 0.11
C LEU A 183 20.33 -10.34 -0.90
N ARG A 184 19.28 -10.42 -1.74
CA ARG A 184 18.92 -9.35 -2.68
C ARG A 184 17.44 -8.97 -2.51
N PRO A 185 17.12 -7.96 -1.70
CA PRO A 185 15.74 -7.55 -1.46
C PRO A 185 14.94 -7.20 -2.73
N GLN A 186 15.61 -6.66 -3.75
CA GLN A 186 14.98 -6.36 -5.05
C GLN A 186 14.41 -7.60 -5.74
N TRP A 187 15.10 -8.75 -5.68
CA TRP A 187 14.60 -10.00 -6.26
C TRP A 187 13.27 -10.39 -5.64
N LEU A 188 13.17 -10.31 -4.31
CA LEU A 188 11.92 -10.62 -3.61
C LEU A 188 10.80 -9.66 -4.01
N ALA A 189 11.11 -8.37 -4.12
CA ALA A 189 10.15 -7.37 -4.60
C ALA A 189 9.64 -7.69 -6.01
N ASP A 190 10.53 -8.12 -6.91
CA ASP A 190 10.18 -8.51 -8.28
C ASP A 190 9.29 -9.76 -8.30
N VAL A 191 9.61 -10.77 -7.49
CA VAL A 191 8.80 -12.00 -7.34
C VAL A 191 7.40 -11.67 -6.85
N MET A 192 7.29 -10.88 -5.77
CA MET A 192 6.00 -10.49 -5.20
C MET A 192 5.17 -9.68 -6.20
N SER A 193 5.79 -8.68 -6.84
CA SER A 193 5.16 -7.83 -7.86
C SER A 193 4.65 -8.64 -9.05
N ASN A 194 5.44 -9.62 -9.49
CA ASN A 194 5.05 -10.53 -10.57
C ASN A 194 3.76 -11.29 -10.25
N VAL A 195 3.58 -11.75 -9.01
CA VAL A 195 2.39 -12.52 -8.60
C VAL A 195 1.16 -11.62 -8.47
N ILE A 196 1.29 -10.42 -7.89
CA ILE A 196 0.15 -9.55 -7.59
C ILE A 196 -0.27 -8.61 -8.75
N THR A 197 0.49 -8.60 -9.85
CA THR A 197 0.19 -7.75 -11.01
C THR A 197 -0.81 -8.45 -11.93
N VAL A 198 -1.92 -7.76 -12.20
CA VAL A 198 -2.98 -8.23 -13.10
C VAL A 198 -2.41 -8.52 -14.48
N ASN A 199 -2.49 -9.78 -14.90
CA ASN A 199 -2.15 -10.24 -16.23
C ASN A 199 -3.17 -11.31 -16.64
N GLY A 200 -3.83 -11.13 -17.79
CA GLY A 200 -4.88 -12.03 -18.27
C GLY A 200 -4.43 -13.48 -18.42
N ALA A 201 -3.15 -13.75 -18.71
CA ALA A 201 -2.62 -15.11 -18.75
C ALA A 201 -2.46 -15.71 -17.34
N LYS A 202 -2.05 -14.91 -16.35
CA LYS A 202 -1.87 -15.36 -14.96
C LYS A 202 -3.20 -15.59 -14.27
N LEU A 203 -4.19 -14.74 -14.54
CA LEU A 203 -5.55 -14.94 -14.04
C LEU A 203 -6.09 -16.32 -14.47
N ARG A 204 -5.80 -16.78 -15.70
CA ARG A 204 -6.18 -18.12 -16.16
C ARG A 204 -5.48 -19.27 -15.42
N VAL A 205 -4.25 -19.07 -14.95
CA VAL A 205 -3.52 -20.07 -14.14
C VAL A 205 -4.03 -20.09 -12.70
N MET A 206 -4.41 -18.93 -12.17
CA MET A 206 -4.94 -18.77 -10.82
C MET A 206 -6.43 -19.14 -10.70
N MET A 207 -7.17 -19.14 -11.81
CA MET A 207 -8.57 -19.53 -11.89
C MET A 207 -8.66 -21.01 -12.26
N LYS A 208 -9.48 -21.77 -11.53
CA LYS A 208 -9.72 -23.18 -11.87
C LYS A 208 -10.40 -23.28 -13.24
N PRO A 209 -9.97 -24.18 -14.14
CA PRO A 209 -10.64 -24.40 -15.43
C PRO A 209 -12.08 -24.93 -15.32
N GLU A 210 -12.46 -25.50 -14.18
CA GLU A 210 -13.69 -26.29 -14.04
C GLU A 210 -14.88 -25.53 -13.42
N ASP A 211 -14.67 -24.29 -12.94
CA ASP A 211 -15.70 -23.54 -12.21
C ASP A 211 -16.36 -22.39 -13.01
N ASP A 212 -16.32 -22.36 -14.36
CA ASP A 212 -17.23 -21.46 -15.11
C ASP A 212 -17.36 -21.70 -16.66
N PRO A 213 -18.45 -22.30 -17.16
CA PRO A 213 -18.84 -22.26 -18.57
C PRO A 213 -19.68 -21.01 -18.94
N ALA A 214 -19.98 -20.12 -18.00
CA ALA A 214 -21.03 -19.09 -18.10
C ALA A 214 -20.59 -17.64 -17.86
N GLY A 215 -19.33 -17.35 -17.52
CA GLY A 215 -18.81 -15.99 -17.33
C GLY A 215 -19.28 -15.31 -16.03
N CYS A 216 -19.65 -16.08 -15.00
CA CYS A 216 -19.94 -15.59 -13.66
C CYS A 216 -18.69 -15.73 -12.77
N ASN A 217 -17.89 -14.66 -12.70
CA ASN A 217 -16.78 -14.53 -11.75
C ASN A 217 -17.27 -14.60 -10.30
N ASP A 218 -17.24 -15.77 -9.66
CA ASP A 218 -17.57 -15.88 -8.24
C ASP A 218 -16.46 -15.22 -7.38
N LEU A 219 -16.70 -13.97 -6.98
CA LEU A 219 -16.00 -13.22 -5.93
C LEU A 219 -14.51 -12.88 -6.13
N GLY A 220 -13.91 -13.14 -7.30
CA GLY A 220 -12.49 -12.87 -7.52
C GLY A 220 -11.56 -13.70 -6.62
N ARG A 221 -12.02 -14.91 -6.27
CA ARG A 221 -11.23 -15.91 -5.55
C ARG A 221 -10.18 -16.51 -6.48
N VAL A 222 -9.00 -16.78 -5.93
CA VAL A 222 -7.90 -17.44 -6.62
C VAL A 222 -7.55 -18.77 -5.98
N ALA A 223 -7.16 -19.75 -6.80
CA ALA A 223 -6.66 -21.03 -6.32
C ALA A 223 -5.23 -20.86 -5.79
N LYS A 224 -4.99 -21.34 -4.56
CA LYS A 224 -3.65 -21.33 -3.96
C LYS A 224 -2.65 -22.16 -4.76
N SER A 225 -3.09 -23.25 -5.38
CA SER A 225 -2.25 -24.06 -6.27
C SER A 225 -1.70 -23.24 -7.45
N GLY A 226 -2.49 -22.34 -8.02
CA GLY A 226 -2.04 -21.45 -9.10
C GLY A 226 -1.06 -20.38 -8.61
N LEU A 227 -1.28 -19.83 -7.40
CA LEU A 227 -0.30 -18.93 -6.77
C LEU A 227 1.02 -19.65 -6.49
N LEU A 228 0.97 -20.87 -5.95
CA LEU A 228 2.14 -21.70 -5.69
C LEU A 228 2.90 -22.04 -6.96
N GLN A 229 2.21 -22.35 -8.06
CA GLN A 229 2.84 -22.60 -9.34
C GLN A 229 3.66 -21.41 -9.82
N LEU A 230 3.09 -20.19 -9.75
CA LEU A 230 3.78 -18.96 -10.16
C LEU A 230 4.95 -18.61 -9.24
N LEU A 231 4.83 -18.88 -7.94
CA LEU A 231 5.92 -18.69 -6.99
C LEU A 231 7.04 -19.73 -7.18
N ALA A 232 6.69 -20.96 -7.51
CA ALA A 232 7.63 -22.04 -7.79
C ALA A 232 8.46 -21.79 -9.07
N GLU A 233 7.94 -21.03 -10.04
CA GLU A 233 8.73 -20.57 -11.19
C GLU A 233 9.92 -19.68 -10.77
N ALA A 234 9.75 -18.89 -9.71
CA ALA A 234 10.81 -18.03 -9.18
C ALA A 234 11.69 -18.73 -8.14
N SER A 235 11.08 -19.52 -7.26
CA SER A 235 11.76 -20.29 -6.22
C SER A 235 10.99 -21.56 -5.90
N PRO A 236 11.35 -22.72 -6.48
CA PRO A 236 10.71 -24.00 -6.15
C PRO A 236 10.86 -24.37 -4.68
N LYS A 237 12.02 -24.02 -4.09
CA LYS A 237 12.35 -24.38 -2.70
C LYS A 237 11.56 -23.57 -1.68
N HIS A 238 11.29 -22.30 -1.95
CA HIS A 238 10.67 -21.39 -1.00
C HIS A 238 9.26 -20.94 -1.40
N ALA A 239 8.62 -21.57 -2.39
CA ALA A 239 7.30 -21.18 -2.90
C ALA A 239 6.22 -21.07 -1.82
N GLU A 240 6.12 -22.06 -0.93
CA GLU A 240 5.18 -22.05 0.22
C GLU A 240 5.48 -20.90 1.18
N GLY A 241 6.76 -20.66 1.46
CA GLY A 241 7.20 -19.56 2.30
C GLY A 241 6.89 -18.19 1.70
N LEU A 242 7.07 -18.05 0.38
CA LEU A 242 6.69 -16.84 -0.35
C LEU A 242 5.17 -16.62 -0.37
N LEU A 243 4.38 -17.69 -0.43
CA LEU A 243 2.92 -17.61 -0.31
C LEU A 243 2.52 -17.13 1.10
N ALA A 244 3.13 -17.70 2.15
CA ALA A 244 2.92 -17.24 3.52
C ALA A 244 3.34 -15.78 3.71
N LEU A 245 4.40 -15.34 3.02
CA LEU A 245 4.86 -13.96 3.06
C LEU A 245 3.88 -12.98 2.39
N LEU A 246 3.21 -13.37 1.30
CA LEU A 246 2.12 -12.58 0.70
C LEU A 246 0.99 -12.32 1.70
N GLU A 247 0.62 -13.34 2.48
CA GLU A 247 -0.40 -13.23 3.53
C GLU A 247 0.09 -12.36 4.69
N ASN A 248 1.33 -12.55 5.15
CA ASN A 248 1.95 -11.74 6.19
C ASN A 248 2.00 -10.24 5.82
N PHE A 249 2.32 -9.92 4.56
CA PHE A 249 2.29 -8.54 4.05
C PHE A 249 0.87 -7.99 3.79
N SER A 250 -0.17 -8.76 4.12
CA SER A 250 -1.58 -8.40 3.91
C SER A 250 -1.89 -8.12 2.44
N MET A 251 -1.24 -8.83 1.52
CA MET A 251 -1.52 -8.76 0.08
C MET A 251 -2.53 -9.81 -0.37
N MET A 252 -2.74 -10.85 0.44
CA MET A 252 -3.76 -11.87 0.25
C MET A 252 -4.37 -12.30 1.58
N HIS A 253 -5.50 -13.00 1.49
CA HIS A 253 -6.15 -13.64 2.63
C HIS A 253 -6.61 -15.05 2.25
N SER A 254 -6.18 -16.04 3.03
CA SER A 254 -6.61 -17.43 2.92
C SER A 254 -8.05 -17.61 3.39
N ILE A 255 -8.95 -18.01 2.50
CA ILE A 255 -10.35 -18.31 2.87
C ILE A 255 -10.45 -19.74 3.40
N ASP A 256 -9.80 -20.67 2.70
CA ASP A 256 -9.74 -22.09 3.07
C ASP A 256 -8.39 -22.70 2.64
N LYS A 257 -8.29 -24.03 2.64
CA LYS A 257 -7.06 -24.76 2.27
C LYS A 257 -6.65 -24.55 0.82
N ASN A 258 -7.60 -24.28 -0.06
CA ASN A 258 -7.42 -24.26 -1.52
C ASN A 258 -7.65 -22.88 -2.14
N THR A 259 -8.40 -22.00 -1.48
CA THR A 259 -8.81 -20.70 -2.04
C THR A 259 -8.34 -19.52 -1.20
N ALA A 260 -8.06 -18.41 -1.89
CA ALA A 260 -7.67 -17.15 -1.28
C ALA A 260 -8.30 -15.96 -2.01
N LEU A 261 -8.37 -14.82 -1.33
CA LEU A 261 -8.64 -13.51 -1.93
C LEU A 261 -7.33 -12.75 -2.08
N VAL A 262 -7.12 -12.14 -3.23
CA VAL A 262 -5.97 -11.25 -3.50
C VAL A 262 -6.54 -9.89 -3.88
N PRO A 263 -6.79 -8.98 -2.92
CA PRO A 263 -7.46 -7.70 -3.19
C PRO A 263 -6.86 -6.90 -4.36
N PRO A 264 -5.53 -6.85 -4.57
CA PRO A 264 -4.95 -6.16 -5.73
C PRO A 264 -5.38 -6.69 -7.10
N LEU A 265 -5.82 -7.96 -7.19
CA LEU A 265 -6.27 -8.61 -8.42
C LEU A 265 -7.79 -8.54 -8.63
N LEU A 266 -8.53 -8.06 -7.64
CA LEU A 266 -9.99 -7.90 -7.74
C LEU A 266 -10.36 -6.78 -8.73
N PRO A 267 -11.56 -6.83 -9.34
CA PRO A 267 -12.01 -5.78 -10.25
C PRO A 267 -12.25 -4.46 -9.51
N ASP A 268 -12.22 -3.35 -10.25
CA ASP A 268 -12.69 -2.06 -9.75
C ASP A 268 -14.24 -2.02 -9.74
N MET A 269 -14.81 -1.25 -8.82
CA MET A 269 -16.26 -1.11 -8.69
C MET A 269 -16.66 0.35 -8.49
N SER A 270 -17.82 0.73 -9.05
CA SER A 270 -18.38 2.05 -8.85
C SER A 270 -18.98 2.20 -7.44
N ALA A 271 -18.91 3.42 -6.89
CA ALA A 271 -19.52 3.72 -5.59
C ALA A 271 -21.03 3.45 -5.57
N ALA A 272 -21.74 3.69 -6.67
CA ALA A 272 -23.17 3.40 -6.78
C ALA A 272 -23.46 1.90 -6.63
N ARG A 273 -22.68 1.03 -7.28
CA ARG A 273 -22.85 -0.42 -7.18
C ARG A 273 -22.53 -0.91 -5.76
N SER A 274 -21.48 -0.40 -5.13
CA SER A 274 -21.13 -0.78 -3.75
C SER A 274 -22.29 -0.56 -2.75
N MET A 275 -23.03 0.55 -2.91
CA MET A 275 -24.18 0.84 -2.06
C MET A 275 -25.37 -0.07 -2.35
N GLN A 276 -25.60 -0.40 -3.63
CA GLN A 276 -26.67 -1.33 -4.01
C GLN A 276 -26.47 -2.70 -3.36
N ILE A 277 -25.24 -3.23 -3.37
CA ILE A 277 -24.94 -4.56 -2.83
C ILE A 277 -25.29 -4.66 -1.34
N ILE A 278 -24.92 -3.67 -0.52
CA ILE A 278 -25.25 -3.74 0.91
C ILE A 278 -26.75 -3.60 1.16
N PHE A 279 -27.47 -2.84 0.34
CA PHE A 279 -28.92 -2.71 0.44
C PHE A 279 -29.66 -3.97 -0.04
N GLU A 280 -29.18 -4.61 -1.11
CA GLU A 280 -29.65 -5.91 -1.58
C GLU A 280 -29.44 -6.98 -0.50
N ALA A 281 -28.25 -7.02 0.11
CA ALA A 281 -27.94 -7.93 1.21
C ALA A 281 -28.80 -7.68 2.46
N ALA A 282 -29.10 -6.41 2.76
CA ALA A 282 -29.97 -6.03 3.85
C ALA A 282 -31.43 -6.48 3.60
N ALA A 283 -31.93 -6.31 2.37
CA ALA A 283 -33.27 -6.72 1.98
C ALA A 283 -33.47 -8.25 2.02
N GLN A 284 -32.43 -9.02 1.72
CA GLN A 284 -32.46 -10.50 1.77
C GLN A 284 -32.34 -11.07 3.19
N SER A 285 -32.04 -10.24 4.18
CA SER A 285 -31.82 -10.70 5.55
C SER A 285 -33.16 -10.91 6.27
N THR A 286 -33.38 -12.10 6.82
CA THR A 286 -34.68 -12.52 7.38
C THR A 286 -34.97 -12.00 8.80
N ASN A 287 -34.00 -11.32 9.43
CA ASN A 287 -34.05 -10.94 10.85
C ASN A 287 -33.80 -9.44 11.08
N VAL A 288 -34.58 -8.59 10.39
CA VAL A 288 -34.41 -7.11 10.32
C VAL A 288 -35.03 -6.36 11.50
N LEU A 289 -35.84 -7.03 12.33
CA LEU A 289 -36.47 -6.40 13.50
C LEU A 289 -35.40 -5.91 14.49
N GLY A 290 -35.34 -4.60 14.70
CA GLY A 290 -34.37 -3.95 15.58
C GLY A 290 -33.03 -3.61 14.94
N TRP A 291 -32.90 -3.73 13.61
CA TRP A 291 -31.69 -3.27 12.92
C TRP A 291 -31.52 -1.76 13.04
N ARG A 292 -30.31 -1.37 13.43
CA ARG A 292 -29.81 -0.01 13.45
C ARG A 292 -28.72 0.13 12.38
N CYS A 293 -28.44 1.36 12.00
CA CYS A 293 -27.36 1.69 11.08
C CYS A 293 -26.31 2.53 11.81
N TRP A 294 -25.04 2.19 11.60
CA TRP A 294 -23.90 3.02 11.92
C TRP A 294 -23.13 3.28 10.62
N ALA A 295 -22.92 4.54 10.27
CA ALA A 295 -22.28 4.93 9.03
C ALA A 295 -21.24 6.01 9.32
N ALA A 296 -19.99 5.74 8.96
CA ALA A 296 -18.89 6.67 9.13
C ALA A 296 -18.07 6.80 7.83
N ASP A 297 -17.80 8.05 7.45
CA ASP A 297 -16.90 8.44 6.37
C ASP A 297 -15.66 9.08 7.01
N TYR A 298 -14.50 8.47 6.79
CA TYR A 298 -13.19 8.95 7.25
C TYR A 298 -12.52 9.72 6.11
N GLU A 299 -12.24 11.01 6.35
CA GLU A 299 -11.57 11.90 5.39
C GLU A 299 -10.09 12.01 5.77
N TYR A 300 -9.23 11.64 4.82
CA TYR A 300 -7.78 11.63 5.02
C TYR A 300 -7.09 12.60 4.05
N SER A 301 -5.91 13.08 4.44
CA SER A 301 -5.05 13.89 3.58
C SER A 301 -4.68 13.17 2.27
N TYR A 302 -4.56 11.85 2.35
CA TYR A 302 -4.34 10.96 1.21
C TYR A 302 -4.76 9.54 1.58
N VAL A 303 -5.37 8.80 0.66
CA VAL A 303 -5.62 7.35 0.81
C VAL A 303 -4.69 6.61 -0.14
N PRO A 304 -3.68 5.88 0.37
CA PRO A 304 -2.84 5.01 -0.44
C PRO A 304 -3.65 3.87 -1.05
N ASP A 305 -3.35 3.51 -2.30
CA ASP A 305 -4.00 2.38 -2.98
C ASP A 305 -3.89 1.08 -2.15
N ALA A 306 -2.77 0.86 -1.47
CA ALA A 306 -2.54 -0.31 -0.64
C ALA A 306 -3.31 -0.29 0.70
N LEU A 307 -3.81 0.87 1.16
CA LEU A 307 -4.44 0.99 2.47
C LEU A 307 -5.66 0.08 2.56
N LEU A 308 -6.56 0.16 1.57
CA LEU A 308 -7.80 -0.58 1.63
C LEU A 308 -7.58 -2.07 1.37
N CYS A 309 -6.70 -2.43 0.42
CA CYS A 309 -6.33 -3.84 0.21
C CYS A 309 -5.83 -4.50 1.51
N ARG A 310 -4.93 -3.82 2.24
CA ARG A 310 -4.39 -4.35 3.51
C ARG A 310 -5.43 -4.35 4.63
N LEU A 311 -6.30 -3.34 4.68
CA LEU A 311 -7.42 -3.32 5.63
C LEU A 311 -8.37 -4.50 5.40
N LEU A 312 -8.73 -4.76 4.13
CA LEU A 312 -9.61 -5.88 3.77
C LEU A 312 -9.01 -7.21 4.25
N CYS A 313 -7.73 -7.49 3.99
CA CYS A 313 -7.07 -8.69 4.51
C CYS A 313 -7.17 -8.81 6.05
N ARG A 314 -6.98 -7.71 6.79
CA ARG A 314 -7.13 -7.69 8.26
C ARG A 314 -8.56 -7.94 8.73
N VAL A 315 -9.54 -7.45 7.98
CA VAL A 315 -10.96 -7.62 8.31
C VAL A 315 -11.44 -9.02 7.94
N PHE A 316 -10.98 -9.56 6.80
CA PHE A 316 -11.27 -10.93 6.38
C PHE A 316 -10.77 -11.96 7.39
N ALA A 317 -9.63 -11.68 8.05
CA ALA A 317 -9.10 -12.53 9.12
C ALA A 317 -9.91 -12.53 10.43
N LEU A 318 -11.02 -11.79 10.53
CA LEU A 318 -11.87 -11.83 11.72
C LEU A 318 -12.70 -13.14 11.77
N PRO A 319 -12.80 -13.84 12.93
CA PRO A 319 -13.43 -15.16 13.03
C PRO A 319 -14.96 -15.08 12.85
N ASP A 320 -15.64 -16.01 12.16
CA ASP A 320 -17.08 -15.91 11.87
C ASP A 320 -17.48 -14.74 10.94
N LEU A 321 -16.56 -14.36 10.04
CA LEU A 321 -16.83 -13.39 8.97
C LEU A 321 -17.05 -14.11 7.64
N GLU A 322 -18.16 -13.80 6.98
CA GLU A 322 -18.50 -14.25 5.64
C GLU A 322 -18.32 -13.09 4.66
N VAL A 323 -17.55 -13.30 3.58
CA VAL A 323 -17.40 -12.32 2.49
C VAL A 323 -18.52 -12.54 1.48
N LEU A 324 -19.43 -11.57 1.34
CA LEU A 324 -20.55 -11.63 0.41
C LEU A 324 -20.17 -11.14 -0.99
N GLU A 325 -19.39 -10.06 -1.05
CA GLU A 325 -18.85 -9.52 -2.31
C GLU A 325 -17.58 -8.72 -2.01
N ALA A 326 -16.57 -8.80 -2.87
CA ALA A 326 -15.31 -8.07 -2.72
C ALA A 326 -14.83 -7.50 -4.06
N TRP A 327 -14.26 -6.31 -4.02
CA TRP A 327 -13.63 -5.63 -5.15
C TRP A 327 -12.32 -4.97 -4.67
N ARG A 328 -11.53 -4.43 -5.60
CA ARG A 328 -10.18 -3.93 -5.31
C ARG A 328 -10.12 -2.96 -4.13
N PHE A 329 -11.12 -2.08 -4.06
CA PHE A 329 -11.22 -1.02 -3.06
C PHE A 329 -12.52 -1.11 -2.26
N GLY A 330 -12.89 -2.33 -1.86
CA GLY A 330 -13.95 -2.53 -0.87
C GLY A 330 -14.53 -3.93 -0.81
N ALA A 331 -15.41 -4.14 0.15
CA ALA A 331 -16.13 -5.39 0.32
C ALA A 331 -17.43 -5.18 1.09
N VAL A 332 -18.38 -6.08 0.87
CA VAL A 332 -19.56 -6.30 1.70
C VAL A 332 -19.43 -7.66 2.39
N MET A 333 -19.60 -7.67 3.70
CA MET A 333 -19.39 -8.86 4.54
C MET A 333 -20.51 -9.00 5.56
N ARG A 334 -20.67 -10.22 6.08
CA ARG A 334 -21.60 -10.57 7.16
C ARG A 334 -20.84 -11.13 8.35
N ARG A 335 -21.22 -10.73 9.56
CA ARG A 335 -20.63 -11.22 10.81
C ARG A 335 -21.61 -11.11 11.97
N ASN A 336 -21.88 -12.21 12.67
CA ASN A 336 -22.67 -12.23 13.91
C ASN A 336 -23.99 -11.42 13.81
N GLY A 337 -24.73 -11.62 12.71
CA GLY A 337 -25.99 -10.90 12.44
C GLY A 337 -25.84 -9.43 12.04
N HIS A 338 -24.63 -8.98 11.69
CA HIS A 338 -24.36 -7.65 11.15
C HIS A 338 -23.93 -7.75 9.69
N LEU A 339 -24.31 -6.76 8.89
CA LEU A 339 -23.76 -6.50 7.57
C LEU A 339 -22.80 -5.32 7.66
N VAL A 340 -21.65 -5.40 7.01
CA VAL A 340 -20.67 -4.33 6.95
C VAL A 340 -20.20 -4.11 5.52
N MET A 341 -20.14 -2.85 5.11
CA MET A 341 -19.49 -2.41 3.89
C MET A 341 -18.29 -1.54 4.25
N ILE A 342 -17.15 -1.85 3.64
CA ILE A 342 -15.95 -1.00 3.66
C ILE A 342 -15.66 -0.64 2.21
N ALA A 343 -15.51 0.64 1.90
CA ALA A 343 -15.25 1.08 0.52
C ALA A 343 -14.40 2.35 0.48
N GLU A 344 -13.51 2.45 -0.50
CA GLU A 344 -12.88 3.72 -0.86
C GLU A 344 -13.81 4.51 -1.77
N ILE A 345 -14.04 5.78 -1.44
CA ILE A 345 -14.79 6.70 -2.28
C ILE A 345 -13.80 7.66 -2.92
N ARG A 346 -13.57 7.45 -4.22
CA ARG A 346 -12.75 8.32 -5.07
C ARG A 346 -13.63 9.46 -5.60
N GLY A 347 -13.43 10.66 -5.06
CA GLY A 347 -13.99 11.91 -5.60
C GLY A 347 -12.90 12.77 -6.25
N VAL A 348 -13.31 13.88 -6.86
CA VAL A 348 -12.41 14.83 -7.55
C VAL A 348 -11.35 15.42 -6.59
N ASP A 349 -11.73 15.71 -5.33
CA ASP A 349 -10.85 16.42 -4.38
C ASP A 349 -10.65 15.72 -3.03
N ARG A 350 -11.33 14.59 -2.77
CA ARG A 350 -11.37 13.97 -1.42
C ARG A 350 -11.29 12.47 -1.48
N LYS A 351 -10.30 11.92 -0.79
CA LYS A 351 -10.12 10.48 -0.62
C LYS A 351 -10.72 10.08 0.72
N ARG A 352 -11.81 9.31 0.66
CA ARG A 352 -12.56 8.89 1.85
C ARG A 352 -12.62 7.38 1.95
N VAL A 353 -12.51 6.87 3.18
CA VAL A 353 -12.86 5.48 3.47
C VAL A 353 -14.21 5.48 4.17
N ARG A 354 -15.17 4.77 3.57
CA ARG A 354 -16.53 4.62 4.09
C ARG A 354 -16.66 3.28 4.80
N VAL A 355 -17.24 3.30 6.00
CA VAL A 355 -17.59 2.11 6.77
C VAL A 355 -19.05 2.21 7.18
N TRP A 356 -19.89 1.35 6.62
CA TRP A 356 -21.31 1.26 6.95
C TRP A 356 -21.59 -0.09 7.58
N VAL A 357 -22.37 -0.09 8.66
CA VAL A 357 -22.73 -1.30 9.40
C VAL A 357 -24.23 -1.28 9.69
N PHE A 358 -24.90 -2.39 9.42
CA PHE A 358 -26.29 -2.64 9.74
C PHE A 358 -26.38 -3.85 10.67
N GLY A 359 -27.27 -3.81 11.65
CA GLY A 359 -27.50 -4.92 12.58
C GLY A 359 -28.01 -4.44 13.94
N PRO A 360 -28.03 -5.31 14.96
CA PRO A 360 -28.59 -4.96 16.28
C PRO A 360 -27.71 -3.97 17.07
N LYS A 361 -26.38 -4.09 17.01
CA LYS A 361 -25.41 -3.22 17.68
C LYS A 361 -24.30 -2.79 16.70
N PRO A 362 -24.64 -2.06 15.62
CA PRO A 362 -23.74 -1.78 14.51
C PRO A 362 -22.49 -0.97 14.94
N GLU A 363 -22.59 -0.18 16.01
CA GLU A 363 -21.47 0.55 16.60
C GLU A 363 -20.30 -0.36 17.01
N ASN A 364 -20.55 -1.58 17.46
CA ASN A 364 -19.49 -2.48 17.93
C ASN A 364 -18.58 -2.93 16.78
N LEU A 365 -19.19 -3.40 15.69
CA LEU A 365 -18.45 -3.81 14.49
C LEU A 365 -17.86 -2.59 13.77
N GLY A 366 -18.57 -1.46 13.76
CA GLY A 366 -18.06 -0.20 13.25
C GLY A 366 -16.77 0.24 13.95
N CYS A 367 -16.79 0.29 15.28
CA CYS A 367 -15.61 0.63 16.09
C CYS A 367 -14.46 -0.37 15.93
N LEU A 368 -14.75 -1.66 15.77
CA LEU A 368 -13.74 -2.68 15.49
C LEU A 368 -13.01 -2.41 14.16
N VAL A 369 -13.77 -2.19 13.08
CA VAL A 369 -13.19 -1.88 11.76
C VAL A 369 -12.41 -0.57 11.80
N SER A 370 -12.96 0.47 12.44
CA SER A 370 -12.25 1.75 12.60
C SER A 370 -10.95 1.63 13.39
N THR A 371 -10.93 0.74 14.39
CA THR A 371 -9.72 0.43 15.16
C THR A 371 -8.68 -0.23 14.27
N LYS A 372 -9.06 -1.26 13.49
CA LYS A 372 -8.15 -1.91 12.53
C LYS A 372 -7.60 -0.93 11.48
N LEU A 373 -8.42 -0.01 10.99
CA LEU A 373 -8.00 1.05 10.06
C LEU A 373 -6.99 2.00 10.71
N ARG A 374 -7.26 2.49 11.92
CA ARG A 374 -6.35 3.36 12.66
C ARG A 374 -5.01 2.68 12.93
N ASP A 375 -5.03 1.43 13.40
CA ASP A 375 -3.83 0.68 13.74
C ASP A 375 -2.99 0.41 12.48
N LEU A 376 -3.62 0.07 11.35
CA LEU A 376 -2.95 -0.09 10.05
C LEU A 376 -2.29 1.20 9.57
N LEU A 377 -2.96 2.35 9.72
CA LEU A 377 -2.40 3.65 9.36
C LEU A 377 -1.16 3.97 10.20
N ALA A 378 -1.22 3.75 11.51
CA ALA A 378 -0.10 3.99 12.41
C ALA A 378 1.12 3.10 12.11
N GLU A 379 0.87 1.85 11.75
CA GLU A 379 1.92 0.86 11.46
C GLU A 379 2.58 1.06 10.09
N ALA A 380 1.78 1.32 9.05
CA ALA A 380 2.24 1.20 7.66
C ALA A 380 2.21 2.51 6.86
N PHE A 381 1.44 3.50 7.31
CA PHE A 381 1.23 4.75 6.58
C PHE A 381 1.30 5.97 7.52
N PRO A 382 2.43 6.15 8.24
CA PRO A 382 2.55 7.14 9.32
C PRO A 382 2.36 8.59 8.86
N GLY A 383 2.49 8.86 7.56
CA GLY A 383 2.28 10.20 7.00
C GLY A 383 0.84 10.52 6.61
N VAL A 384 -0.08 9.57 6.67
CA VAL A 384 -1.50 9.79 6.37
C VAL A 384 -2.19 10.40 7.57
N LYS A 385 -2.79 11.59 7.39
CA LYS A 385 -3.48 12.32 8.46
C LYS A 385 -4.98 12.20 8.31
N LEU A 386 -5.67 11.89 9.42
CA LEU A 386 -7.13 11.98 9.50
C LEU A 386 -7.54 13.45 9.64
N GLU A 387 -8.28 13.97 8.67
CA GLU A 387 -8.69 15.38 8.62
C GLU A 387 -10.05 15.60 9.28
N ASP A 388 -11.00 14.70 9.01
CA ASP A 388 -12.35 14.75 9.56
C ASP A 388 -13.01 13.37 9.60
N ILE A 389 -14.04 13.25 10.45
CA ILE A 389 -14.93 12.09 10.47
C ILE A 389 -16.35 12.62 10.28
N SER A 390 -17.10 11.99 9.41
CA SER A 390 -18.49 12.34 9.15
C SER A 390 -19.40 11.14 9.36
N TYR A 391 -20.46 11.31 10.15
CA TYR A 391 -21.43 10.25 10.42
C TYR A 391 -22.68 10.41 9.55
N GLY A 392 -23.12 9.31 8.95
CA GLY A 392 -24.35 9.24 8.19
C GLY A 392 -25.58 9.21 9.09
N CYS A 393 -26.66 9.89 8.68
CA CYS A 393 -27.95 9.89 9.34
C CYS A 393 -28.58 8.49 9.27
N PRO A 394 -28.77 7.78 10.39
CA PRO A 394 -29.30 6.41 10.37
C PRO A 394 -30.69 6.34 9.72
N HIS A 395 -31.56 7.33 9.98
CA HIS A 395 -32.90 7.37 9.42
C HIS A 395 -32.89 7.51 7.89
N CYS A 396 -32.04 8.39 7.34
CA CYS A 396 -31.97 8.58 5.89
C CYS A 396 -31.45 7.32 5.16
N ILE A 397 -30.54 6.58 5.80
CA ILE A 397 -29.96 5.37 5.21
C ILE A 397 -30.98 4.22 5.26
N LEU A 398 -31.66 4.04 6.40
CA LEU A 398 -32.65 2.98 6.58
C LEU A 398 -33.94 3.21 5.80
N SER A 399 -34.38 4.45 5.62
CA SER A 399 -35.64 4.73 4.91
C SER A 399 -35.52 4.61 3.40
N HIS A 400 -34.29 4.51 2.84
CA HIS A 400 -34.02 4.58 1.40
C HIS A 400 -34.65 5.79 0.67
N GLN A 401 -35.20 6.78 1.40
CA GLN A 401 -36.05 7.82 0.84
C GLN A 401 -35.27 8.91 0.10
N LYS A 402 -33.95 9.01 0.28
CA LYS A 402 -33.12 10.06 -0.33
C LYS A 402 -31.93 9.45 -1.08
N GLN A 403 -31.67 9.94 -2.30
CA GLN A 403 -30.49 9.55 -3.10
C GLN A 403 -29.16 9.83 -2.38
N GLN A 404 -29.14 10.77 -1.40
CA GLN A 404 -27.98 11.01 -0.53
C GLN A 404 -28.39 11.15 0.95
N PRO A 405 -27.88 10.27 1.84
CA PRO A 405 -28.15 10.36 3.26
C PRO A 405 -27.57 11.65 3.86
N GLY A 406 -28.17 12.14 4.94
CA GLY A 406 -27.64 13.30 5.66
C GLY A 406 -26.31 12.95 6.30
N VAL A 407 -25.36 13.88 6.31
CA VAL A 407 -24.01 13.64 6.84
C VAL A 407 -23.69 14.72 7.88
N PHE A 408 -23.15 14.31 9.03
CA PHE A 408 -22.82 15.20 10.14
C PHE A 408 -21.36 15.04 10.55
N LYS A 409 -20.61 16.14 10.56
CA LYS A 409 -19.21 16.15 11.01
C LYS A 409 -19.13 15.81 12.50
N ALA A 410 -18.19 14.96 12.88
CA ALA A 410 -17.97 14.52 14.25
C ALA A 410 -17.73 15.70 15.22
N LYS A 411 -16.95 16.70 14.79
CA LYS A 411 -16.70 17.93 15.58
C LYS A 411 -17.99 18.69 15.92
N VAL A 412 -18.96 18.70 14.99
CA VAL A 412 -20.28 19.33 15.21
C VAL A 412 -21.11 18.52 16.19
N LEU A 413 -21.14 17.19 16.02
CA LEU A 413 -21.85 16.30 16.93
C LEU A 413 -21.29 16.38 18.36
N GLN A 414 -19.97 16.39 18.53
CA GLN A 414 -19.30 16.53 19.84
C GLN A 414 -19.66 17.86 20.51
N LYS A 415 -19.61 18.97 19.76
CA LYS A 415 -19.98 20.29 20.29
C LYS A 415 -21.44 20.36 20.74
N LYS A 416 -22.36 19.74 19.99
CA LYS A 416 -23.78 19.68 20.35
C LYS A 416 -24.05 18.71 21.51
N ALA A 417 -23.37 17.56 21.55
CA ALA A 417 -23.46 16.61 22.65
C ALA A 417 -23.01 17.23 23.98
N ALA A 418 -21.93 18.02 23.97
CA ALA A 418 -21.48 18.78 25.15
C ALA A 418 -22.54 19.78 25.67
N LYS A 419 -23.41 20.27 24.77
CA LYS A 419 -24.54 21.15 25.10
C LYS A 419 -25.86 20.40 25.32
N ARG A 420 -25.87 19.06 25.22
CA ARG A 420 -27.08 18.21 25.24
C ARG A 420 -28.14 18.62 24.20
N GLU A 421 -27.69 19.14 23.06
CA GLU A 421 -28.56 19.56 21.96
C GLU A 421 -28.73 18.44 20.92
N GLU A 422 -29.96 18.23 20.43
CA GLU A 422 -30.21 17.32 19.32
C GLU A 422 -29.78 17.91 17.97
N VAL A 423 -29.33 17.04 17.06
CA VAL A 423 -29.01 17.42 15.68
C VAL A 423 -30.13 16.92 14.78
N LYS A 424 -30.98 17.84 14.34
CA LYS A 424 -32.04 17.54 13.36
C LYS A 424 -31.59 18.03 11.99
N ARG A 425 -31.77 17.19 10.96
CA ARG A 425 -31.69 17.65 9.57
C ARG A 425 -33.01 18.37 9.29
N HIS A 426 -32.99 19.68 9.08
CA HIS A 426 -34.12 20.37 8.49
C HIS A 426 -34.31 19.84 7.06
N VAL A 427 -35.53 19.41 6.76
CA VAL A 427 -35.89 18.57 5.61
C VAL A 427 -35.57 19.23 4.29
#